data_AF-A0A930H325-F1
#
_entry.id   AF-A0A930H325-F1
#
_cell.length_a   1.000
_cell.length_b   1.000
_cell.length_c   1.000
_cell.angle_alpha   90.00
_cell.angle_beta   90.00
_cell.angle_gamma   90.00
#
_symmetry.space_group_name_H-M   'P 1'
#
loop_
_entity.id
_entity.type
_entity.pdbx_description
1 polymer ?
#
loop_
_entity_poly.entity_id
_entity_poly.type
_entity_poly.pdbx_seq_one_letter_code
_entity_poly.pdbx_strand_id
1 'polypeptide(L)'
;MKTNKNNLEGINFQNDFNKVIELSKQDSFINSVKDLIIDFYDNSDLKKGIFWNRFTGELFLKKSKDFDLYSNFPIISYQDHSLINSARLLNLYEVSEGGLLTIEKIQNNPEKFVKVLKRKIQTKLSRDFKEYFEYKSNPTKIANALPKYFESQWSKGFGYPLDLMDDEHLNTVFWVYVSPLNGLKSSSFFNAYNRQLLSINVVGNTKMEVSNLLFDDDLKLKEIHLPYKNLIFEKLFEFYNAINSSDFKELILNYFEKNFKLLPKEIQESICSKELNAINLTNQYLINLKESLFVSYRETKEIKDKSFEPIEFAKSLDDNILKKVEEIILNFFKENQLKPANYTHTRISDSILELLKKNGIEMTQCFENYWELHHQLQKSSKIIYSPFNSNLDLIKTSQYDPRLIKKIEEELKNSCSTTTKQIKEDVETILKMKTLNLHEEIVNHLRFVLSMPISF
;
A
#
# COMPACT_ATOMS: atom_id res chain seq x y z
N MET A 1 -17.63 -16.14 -0.55
CA MET A 1 -17.27 -17.20 0.43
C MET A 1 -17.78 -16.77 1.79
N LYS A 2 -18.51 -17.64 2.51
CA LYS A 2 -18.86 -17.41 3.90
C LYS A 2 -17.60 -17.62 4.72
N THR A 3 -17.05 -16.55 5.28
CA THR A 3 -15.94 -16.62 6.24
C THR A 3 -16.33 -17.51 7.42
N ASN A 4 -15.40 -18.36 7.83
CA ASN A 4 -15.53 -19.24 8.98
C ASN A 4 -15.74 -18.41 10.25
N LYS A 5 -17.01 -18.11 10.56
CA LYS A 5 -17.47 -17.90 11.93
C LYS A 5 -17.23 -19.21 12.66
N ASN A 6 -16.07 -19.40 13.28
CA ASN A 6 -15.88 -20.35 14.38
C ASN A 6 -14.51 -20.11 15.00
N ASN A 7 -14.51 -19.35 16.11
CA ASN A 7 -13.64 -19.56 17.27
C ASN A 7 -13.99 -18.64 18.48
N LEU A 8 -15.10 -17.90 18.45
CA LEU A 8 -15.46 -16.95 19.52
C LEU A 8 -16.96 -17.02 19.83
N GLU A 9 -17.50 -18.23 20.04
CA GLU A 9 -18.84 -18.36 20.61
C GLU A 9 -18.87 -17.71 22.00
N GLY A 10 -19.61 -16.61 22.15
CA GLY A 10 -19.86 -15.95 23.43
C GLY A 10 -19.28 -14.54 23.61
N ILE A 11 -18.35 -14.11 22.74
CA ILE A 11 -17.75 -12.77 22.84
C ILE A 11 -18.54 -11.80 21.95
N ASN A 12 -19.15 -10.79 22.58
CA ASN A 12 -20.05 -9.86 21.91
C ASN A 12 -19.86 -8.46 22.50
N PHE A 13 -19.45 -7.51 21.67
CA PHE A 13 -19.24 -6.12 22.07
C PHE A 13 -20.40 -5.51 22.87
N GLN A 14 -21.65 -5.78 22.50
CA GLN A 14 -22.83 -5.28 23.22
C GLN A 14 -22.93 -5.86 24.63
N ASN A 15 -22.67 -7.15 24.78
CA ASN A 15 -22.68 -7.81 26.10
C ASN A 15 -21.57 -7.25 26.99
N ASP A 16 -20.38 -7.06 26.43
CA ASP A 16 -19.25 -6.49 27.14
C ASP A 16 -19.51 -5.04 27.53
N PHE A 17 -20.10 -4.23 26.64
CA PHE A 17 -20.50 -2.86 26.95
C PHE A 17 -21.48 -2.83 28.12
N ASN A 18 -22.54 -3.66 28.07
CA ASN A 18 -23.52 -3.76 29.15
C ASN A 18 -22.87 -4.16 30.47
N LYS A 19 -21.95 -5.14 30.44
CA LYS A 19 -21.19 -5.57 31.62
C LYS A 19 -20.35 -4.44 32.21
N VAL A 20 -19.64 -3.69 31.37
CA VAL A 20 -18.85 -2.52 31.79
C VAL A 20 -19.73 -1.42 32.38
N ILE A 21 -20.92 -1.18 31.83
CA ILE A 21 -21.90 -0.25 32.40
C ILE A 21 -22.32 -0.70 33.79
N GLU A 22 -22.66 -1.98 33.99
CA GLU A 22 -23.04 -2.49 35.32
C GLU A 22 -21.88 -2.43 36.31
N LEU A 23 -20.67 -2.78 35.89
CA LEU A 23 -19.46 -2.64 36.71
C LEU A 23 -19.24 -1.18 37.14
N SER A 24 -19.44 -0.21 36.24
CA SER A 24 -19.28 1.22 36.55
C SER A 24 -20.25 1.76 37.60
N LYS A 25 -21.30 1.01 37.95
CA LYS A 25 -22.23 1.37 39.05
C LYS A 25 -21.69 0.94 40.42
N GLN A 26 -20.81 -0.04 40.46
CA GLN A 26 -20.24 -0.62 41.69
C GLN A 26 -19.09 0.23 42.23
N ASP A 27 -19.11 0.54 43.53
CA ASP A 27 -18.06 1.36 44.14
C ASP A 27 -16.70 0.63 44.19
N SER A 28 -16.69 -0.71 44.30
CA SER A 28 -15.48 -1.54 44.22
C SER A 28 -14.73 -1.35 42.89
N PHE A 29 -15.46 -1.30 41.78
CA PHE A 29 -14.88 -1.06 40.46
C PHE A 29 -14.28 0.35 40.35
N ILE A 30 -15.02 1.37 40.81
CA ILE A 30 -14.52 2.75 40.80
C ILE A 30 -13.30 2.91 41.70
N ASN A 31 -13.28 2.24 42.86
CA ASN A 31 -12.13 2.21 43.76
C ASN A 31 -10.91 1.61 43.07
N SER A 32 -11.07 0.51 42.33
CA SER A 32 -9.97 -0.11 41.58
C SER A 32 -9.42 0.84 40.50
N VAL A 33 -10.29 1.58 39.79
CA VAL A 33 -9.85 2.61 38.83
C VAL A 33 -9.13 3.75 39.55
N LYS A 34 -9.62 4.17 40.72
CA LYS A 34 -9.02 5.23 41.56
C LYS A 34 -7.62 4.83 42.03
N ASP A 35 -7.44 3.59 42.49
CA ASP A 35 -6.16 3.06 42.92
C ASP A 35 -5.15 3.08 41.75
N LEU A 36 -5.54 2.60 40.57
CA LEU A 36 -4.69 2.67 39.36
C LEU A 36 -4.29 4.11 38.98
N ILE A 37 -5.14 5.10 39.20
CA ILE A 37 -4.79 6.51 38.93
C ILE A 37 -3.76 7.02 39.94
N ILE A 38 -3.94 6.67 41.21
CA ILE A 38 -3.07 7.11 42.31
C ILE A 38 -1.70 6.43 42.21
N ASP A 39 -1.67 5.12 42.02
CA ASP A 39 -0.44 4.30 42.01
C ASP A 39 0.49 4.67 40.84
N PHE A 40 -0.07 5.16 39.74
CA PHE A 40 0.67 5.55 38.55
C PHE A 40 0.68 7.07 38.31
N TYR A 41 0.33 7.87 39.33
CA TYR A 41 0.40 9.32 39.22
C TYR A 41 1.86 9.80 39.17
N ASP A 42 2.20 10.54 38.13
CA ASP A 42 3.55 11.10 37.92
C ASP A 42 3.52 12.59 37.59
N ASN A 43 2.37 13.24 37.75
CA ASN A 43 2.13 14.64 37.39
C ASN A 43 2.47 14.94 35.91
N SER A 44 2.40 13.94 35.04
CA SER A 44 2.65 14.14 33.61
C SER A 44 1.42 14.63 32.85
N ASP A 45 1.65 15.45 31.83
CA ASP A 45 0.65 15.78 30.81
C ASP A 45 0.51 14.68 29.74
N LEU A 46 1.18 13.54 29.94
CA LEU A 46 1.05 12.39 29.05
C LEU A 46 -0.35 11.81 29.20
N LYS A 47 -1.02 11.61 28.06
CA LYS A 47 -2.36 11.04 28.05
C LYS A 47 -2.31 9.54 28.39
N LYS A 48 -2.98 9.15 29.47
CA LYS A 48 -3.13 7.79 29.97
C LYS A 48 -4.55 7.28 29.74
N GLY A 49 -4.71 5.96 29.72
CA GLY A 49 -6.02 5.32 29.72
C GLY A 49 -6.06 4.13 30.64
N ILE A 50 -7.22 3.95 31.27
CA ILE A 50 -7.56 2.75 32.00
C ILE A 50 -8.53 1.96 31.15
N PHE A 51 -8.21 0.68 30.99
CA PHE A 51 -8.95 -0.25 30.16
C PHE A 51 -9.37 -1.44 31.00
N TRP A 52 -10.52 -2.02 30.63
CA TRP A 52 -11.02 -3.27 31.16
C TRP A 52 -10.76 -4.37 30.14
N ASN A 53 -10.08 -5.43 30.54
CA ASN A 53 -9.86 -6.60 29.69
C ASN A 53 -11.12 -7.47 29.69
N ARG A 54 -11.71 -7.70 28.51
CA ARG A 54 -12.95 -8.49 28.38
C ARG A 54 -12.75 -9.99 28.63
N PHE A 55 -11.52 -10.50 28.55
CA PHE A 55 -11.20 -11.91 28.79
C PHE A 55 -10.85 -12.19 30.25
N THR A 56 -9.99 -11.37 30.85
CA THR A 56 -9.55 -11.56 32.24
C THR A 56 -10.48 -10.87 33.24
N GLY A 57 -11.22 -9.85 32.79
CA GLY A 57 -12.04 -9.00 33.65
C GLY A 57 -11.23 -7.94 34.42
N GLU A 58 -9.92 -7.86 34.21
CA GLU A 58 -9.01 -7.01 34.98
C GLU A 58 -8.94 -5.59 34.41
N LEU A 59 -8.58 -4.65 35.29
CA LEU A 59 -8.27 -3.28 34.92
C LEU A 59 -6.76 -3.10 34.83
N PHE A 60 -6.32 -2.38 33.80
CA PHE A 60 -4.92 -2.00 33.68
C PHE A 60 -4.79 -0.62 33.03
N LEU A 61 -3.65 0.02 33.30
CA LEU A 61 -3.30 1.31 32.76
C LEU A 61 -2.37 1.15 31.57
N LYS A 62 -2.67 1.84 30.46
CA LYS A 62 -1.77 1.95 29.31
C LYS A 62 -1.46 3.41 29.02
N LYS A 63 -0.20 3.66 28.67
CA LYS A 63 0.22 4.90 27.99
C LYS A 63 -0.26 4.81 26.53
N SER A 64 -0.64 5.95 25.96
CA SER A 64 -1.08 6.04 24.56
C SER A 64 -0.13 5.28 23.59
N LYS A 65 -0.71 4.58 22.60
CA LYS A 65 -0.09 3.86 21.46
C LYS A 65 0.07 2.33 21.55
N ASP A 66 -0.26 1.67 22.65
CA ASP A 66 -0.41 0.19 22.67
C ASP A 66 -1.81 -0.22 22.22
N PHE A 67 -1.95 -0.58 20.95
CA PHE A 67 -3.22 -1.03 20.38
C PHE A 67 -3.42 -2.51 20.61
N ASP A 68 -4.42 -2.84 21.41
CA ASP A 68 -5.04 -4.16 21.44
C ASP A 68 -6.39 -4.06 20.74
N LEU A 69 -6.53 -4.79 19.64
CA LEU A 69 -7.68 -4.73 18.77
C LEU A 69 -8.86 -5.56 19.29
N TYR A 70 -8.66 -6.33 20.37
CA TYR A 70 -9.67 -7.26 20.87
C TYR A 70 -10.04 -7.11 22.32
N SER A 71 -9.03 -7.10 23.19
CA SER A 71 -9.24 -7.47 24.58
C SER A 71 -9.74 -6.29 25.40
N ASN A 72 -9.45 -5.07 24.96
CA ASN A 72 -9.44 -3.92 25.86
C ASN A 72 -10.57 -2.95 25.59
N PHE A 73 -11.35 -2.70 26.63
CA PHE A 73 -12.47 -1.76 26.63
C PHE A 73 -12.08 -0.47 27.35
N PRO A 74 -12.09 0.70 26.69
CA PRO A 74 -11.61 1.94 27.29
C PRO A 74 -12.60 2.49 28.32
N ILE A 75 -12.21 2.47 29.60
CA ILE A 75 -13.02 2.97 30.72
C ILE A 75 -12.93 4.49 30.84
N ILE A 76 -11.70 5.02 30.86
CA ILE A 76 -11.45 6.46 30.94
C ILE A 76 -10.10 6.76 30.30
N SER A 77 -10.01 7.91 29.62
CA SER A 77 -8.74 8.49 29.18
C SER A 77 -8.56 9.85 29.84
N TYR A 78 -7.37 10.14 30.35
CA TYR A 78 -7.10 11.34 31.12
C TYR A 78 -5.64 11.76 31.02
N GLN A 79 -5.35 13.00 31.43
CA GLN A 79 -4.01 13.47 31.78
C GLN A 79 -4.04 13.73 33.28
N ASP A 80 -2.98 13.34 34.00
CA ASP A 80 -2.94 13.38 35.46
C ASP A 80 -3.26 14.77 35.99
N HIS A 81 -2.52 15.77 35.50
CA HIS A 81 -2.68 17.16 35.91
C HIS A 81 -4.09 17.68 35.62
N SER A 82 -4.62 17.43 34.42
CA SER A 82 -5.97 17.87 34.00
C SER A 82 -7.08 17.20 34.81
N LEU A 83 -6.92 15.90 35.15
CA LEU A 83 -7.92 15.18 35.92
C LEU A 83 -7.99 15.70 37.35
N ILE A 84 -6.83 15.75 38.03
CA ILE A 84 -6.73 16.07 39.45
C ILE A 84 -7.00 17.55 39.71
N ASN A 85 -6.51 18.45 38.85
CA ASN A 85 -6.75 19.88 38.97
C ASN A 85 -8.01 20.36 38.23
N SER A 86 -8.96 19.45 38.00
CA SER A 86 -10.27 19.86 37.45
C SER A 86 -11.01 20.75 38.46
N ALA A 87 -11.65 21.82 37.98
CA ALA A 87 -12.37 22.80 38.82
C ALA A 87 -13.32 22.13 39.82
N ARG A 88 -13.95 21.03 39.43
CA ARG A 88 -14.85 20.25 40.28
C ARG A 88 -14.14 19.61 41.48
N LEU A 89 -12.93 19.09 41.30
CA LEU A 89 -12.12 18.54 42.39
C LEU A 89 -11.52 19.65 43.26
N LEU A 90 -11.00 20.71 42.65
CA LEU A 90 -10.49 21.86 43.41
C LEU A 90 -11.55 22.41 44.37
N ASN A 91 -12.79 22.57 43.90
CA ASN A 91 -13.90 23.02 44.73
C ASN A 91 -14.28 22.01 45.83
N LEU A 92 -14.29 20.70 45.53
CA LEU A 92 -14.64 19.67 46.52
C LEU A 92 -13.59 19.51 47.63
N TYR A 93 -12.33 19.78 47.31
CA TYR A 93 -11.21 19.73 48.23
C TYR A 93 -10.86 21.10 48.82
N GLU A 94 -11.67 22.13 48.53
CA GLU A 94 -11.50 23.50 49.05
C GLU A 94 -10.08 24.03 48.82
N VAL A 95 -9.55 23.78 47.62
CA VAL A 95 -8.23 24.27 47.22
C VAL A 95 -8.35 25.77 46.90
N SER A 96 -7.49 26.58 47.50
CA SER A 96 -7.42 28.02 47.28
C SER A 96 -7.15 28.37 45.82
N GLU A 97 -7.60 29.54 45.39
CA GLU A 97 -7.41 30.04 44.03
C GLU A 97 -5.90 30.06 43.65
N GLY A 98 -5.55 29.48 42.51
CA GLY A 98 -4.17 29.29 42.06
C GLY A 98 -3.42 28.10 42.69
N GLY A 99 -4.02 27.37 43.63
CA GLY A 99 -3.44 26.18 44.25
C GLY A 99 -3.65 24.90 43.42
N LEU A 100 -2.85 23.86 43.71
CA LEU A 100 -2.95 22.54 43.09
C LEU A 100 -3.41 21.49 44.11
N LEU A 101 -4.19 20.51 43.65
CA LEU A 101 -4.59 19.37 44.46
C LEU A 101 -3.49 18.29 44.42
N THR A 102 -3.05 17.82 45.57
CA THR A 102 -2.02 16.77 45.69
C THR A 102 -2.64 15.38 45.87
N ILE A 103 -1.90 14.34 45.51
CA ILE A 103 -2.31 12.94 45.75
C ILE A 103 -2.51 12.66 47.24
N GLU A 104 -1.66 13.18 48.12
CA GLU A 104 -1.82 13.02 49.57
C GLU A 104 -3.18 13.53 50.06
N LYS A 105 -3.63 14.69 49.57
CA LYS A 105 -4.96 15.22 49.91
C LYS A 105 -6.07 14.29 49.41
N ILE A 106 -5.90 13.69 48.23
CA ILE A 106 -6.85 12.71 47.68
C ILE A 106 -6.85 11.42 48.53
N GLN A 107 -5.69 10.91 48.92
CA GLN A 107 -5.55 9.72 49.76
C GLN A 107 -6.17 9.92 51.16
N ASN A 108 -6.11 11.14 51.69
CA ASN A 108 -6.73 11.49 52.97
C ASN A 108 -8.27 11.59 52.90
N ASN A 109 -8.86 11.86 51.73
CA ASN A 109 -10.32 11.97 51.56
C ASN A 109 -10.81 11.29 50.25
N PRO A 110 -10.57 9.98 50.07
CA PRO A 110 -10.71 9.31 48.77
C PRO A 110 -12.14 9.33 48.24
N GLU A 111 -13.12 9.31 49.13
CA GLU A 111 -14.57 9.44 48.88
C GLU A 111 -14.91 10.59 47.91
N LYS A 112 -14.28 11.76 48.11
CA LYS A 112 -14.50 12.96 47.29
C LYS A 112 -14.03 12.74 45.85
N PHE A 113 -12.90 12.07 45.68
CA PHE A 113 -12.34 11.75 44.36
C PHE A 113 -13.14 10.64 43.66
N VAL A 114 -13.50 9.58 44.38
CA VAL A 114 -14.37 8.49 43.90
C VAL A 114 -15.69 9.01 43.34
N LYS A 115 -16.34 9.95 44.04
CA LYS A 115 -17.60 10.57 43.57
C LYS A 115 -17.46 11.27 42.21
N VAL A 116 -16.36 12.00 41.99
CA VAL A 116 -16.10 12.67 40.71
C VAL A 116 -15.74 11.66 39.63
N LEU A 117 -14.90 10.68 39.96
CA LEU A 117 -14.44 9.65 39.05
C LEU A 117 -15.61 8.80 38.54
N LYS A 118 -16.48 8.34 39.46
CA LYS A 118 -17.71 7.60 39.14
C LYS A 118 -18.56 8.35 38.12
N ARG A 119 -18.84 9.63 38.37
CA ARG A 119 -19.63 10.47 37.46
C ARG A 119 -18.94 10.63 36.10
N LYS A 120 -17.63 10.86 36.05
CA LYS A 120 -16.88 11.00 34.79
C LYS A 120 -16.92 9.71 33.95
N ILE A 121 -16.69 8.56 34.57
CA ILE A 121 -16.72 7.25 33.90
C ILE A 121 -18.12 6.95 33.37
N GLN A 122 -19.14 7.07 34.22
CA GLN A 122 -20.52 6.81 33.82
C GLN A 122 -20.99 7.73 32.69
N THR A 123 -20.67 9.04 32.76
CA THR A 123 -21.03 10.00 31.71
C THR A 123 -20.37 9.62 30.37
N LYS A 124 -19.09 9.24 30.39
CA LYS A 124 -18.38 8.78 29.20
C LYS A 124 -19.04 7.51 28.64
N LEU A 125 -19.21 6.47 29.46
CA LEU A 125 -19.77 5.19 29.03
C LEU A 125 -21.20 5.35 28.49
N SER A 126 -22.05 6.17 29.11
CA SER A 126 -23.40 6.43 28.61
C SER A 126 -23.40 7.14 27.25
N ARG A 127 -22.50 8.11 27.05
CA ARG A 127 -22.33 8.76 25.75
C ARG A 127 -21.87 7.74 24.69
N ASP A 128 -20.85 6.97 25.01
CA ASP A 128 -20.27 5.99 24.09
C ASP A 128 -21.27 4.88 23.74
N PHE A 129 -22.11 4.48 24.69
CA PHE A 129 -23.20 3.51 24.47
C PHE A 129 -24.29 4.09 23.56
N LYS A 130 -24.65 5.35 23.75
CA LYS A 130 -25.62 6.04 22.89
C LYS A 130 -25.13 6.08 21.43
N GLU A 131 -23.88 6.46 21.21
CA GLU A 131 -23.25 6.45 19.89
C GLU A 131 -23.32 5.03 19.27
N TYR A 132 -22.90 4.01 20.02
CA TYR A 132 -22.96 2.62 19.55
C TYR A 132 -24.39 2.16 19.22
N PHE A 133 -25.37 2.45 20.07
CA PHE A 133 -26.76 2.04 19.88
C PHE A 133 -27.40 2.73 18.67
N GLU A 134 -27.12 4.02 18.47
CA GLU A 134 -27.59 4.76 17.29
C GLU A 134 -27.05 4.14 16.00
N TYR A 135 -25.78 3.71 15.97
CA TYR A 135 -25.20 3.00 14.84
C TYR A 135 -25.89 1.67 14.54
N LYS A 136 -26.05 0.81 15.55
CA LYS A 136 -26.69 -0.50 15.35
C LYS A 136 -28.15 -0.37 14.92
N SER A 137 -28.84 0.69 15.33
CA SER A 137 -30.26 0.90 15.03
C SER A 137 -30.53 1.57 13.68
N ASN A 138 -29.55 2.22 13.05
CA ASN A 138 -29.78 2.97 11.81
C ASN A 138 -28.57 2.98 10.85
N PRO A 139 -28.22 1.83 10.23
CA PRO A 139 -27.00 1.69 9.44
C PRO A 139 -26.91 2.65 8.25
N THR A 140 -28.04 2.98 7.62
CA THR A 140 -28.11 3.79 6.39
C THR A 140 -28.07 5.30 6.63
N LYS A 141 -28.37 5.80 7.83
CA LYS A 141 -28.36 7.25 8.14
C LYS A 141 -27.00 7.78 8.60
N ILE A 142 -26.04 6.90 8.92
CA ILE A 142 -24.80 7.27 9.62
C ILE A 142 -23.55 6.75 8.89
N ALA A 143 -23.58 6.67 7.56
CA ALA A 143 -22.41 6.29 6.76
C ALA A 143 -21.18 7.22 6.99
N ASN A 144 -21.37 8.42 7.57
CA ASN A 144 -20.31 9.44 7.69
C ASN A 144 -19.98 9.94 9.12
N ALA A 145 -20.80 9.68 10.15
CA ALA A 145 -20.61 10.30 11.48
C ALA A 145 -20.02 9.36 12.54
N LEU A 146 -20.41 8.07 12.55
CA LEU A 146 -19.93 7.11 13.54
C LEU A 146 -18.50 6.61 13.29
N PRO A 147 -18.07 6.38 12.02
CA PRO A 147 -16.66 6.21 11.70
C PRO A 147 -15.82 7.25 12.42
N LYS A 148 -16.16 8.54 12.31
CA LYS A 148 -15.38 9.65 12.87
C LYS A 148 -15.27 9.62 14.41
N TYR A 149 -16.32 9.22 15.13
CA TYR A 149 -16.25 9.18 16.59
C TYR A 149 -15.27 8.11 17.08
N PHE A 150 -15.49 6.85 16.69
CA PHE A 150 -14.63 5.74 17.12
C PHE A 150 -13.24 5.80 16.47
N GLU A 151 -13.12 6.29 15.24
CA GLU A 151 -11.84 6.65 14.59
C GLU A 151 -11.07 7.70 15.37
N SER A 152 -11.74 8.73 15.91
CA SER A 152 -11.10 9.68 16.81
C SER A 152 -10.58 8.99 18.08
N GLN A 153 -11.27 7.98 18.59
CA GLN A 153 -10.81 7.22 19.75
C GLN A 153 -9.61 6.32 19.42
N TRP A 154 -9.67 5.54 18.33
CA TRP A 154 -8.55 4.75 17.85
C TRP A 154 -7.33 5.64 17.58
N SER A 155 -7.45 6.71 16.79
CA SER A 155 -6.32 7.62 16.51
C SER A 155 -5.70 8.28 17.75
N LYS A 156 -6.42 8.34 18.88
CA LYS A 156 -5.90 8.82 20.16
C LYS A 156 -5.27 7.71 21.02
N GLY A 157 -5.29 6.45 20.57
CA GLY A 157 -4.82 5.28 21.32
C GLY A 157 -5.82 4.73 22.36
N PHE A 158 -7.10 5.11 22.27
CA PHE A 158 -8.17 4.69 23.20
C PHE A 158 -9.29 3.97 22.45
N GLY A 159 -8.89 3.15 21.49
CA GLY A 159 -9.78 2.36 20.65
C GLY A 159 -10.65 1.39 21.42
N TYR A 160 -11.76 1.02 20.80
CA TYR A 160 -12.61 -0.08 21.22
C TYR A 160 -12.27 -1.36 20.43
N PRO A 161 -12.68 -2.55 20.90
CA PRO A 161 -12.53 -3.79 20.16
C PRO A 161 -13.18 -3.74 18.76
N LEU A 162 -12.55 -4.37 17.77
CA LEU A 162 -12.98 -4.26 16.36
C LEU A 162 -14.35 -4.87 16.07
N ASP A 163 -14.84 -5.80 16.90
CA ASP A 163 -16.15 -6.43 16.77
C ASP A 163 -17.34 -5.49 17.09
N LEU A 164 -17.07 -4.21 17.39
CA LEU A 164 -18.10 -3.18 17.46
C LEU A 164 -18.69 -2.86 16.06
N MET A 165 -17.87 -2.93 15.01
CA MET A 165 -18.23 -2.61 13.63
C MET A 165 -18.61 -3.87 12.84
N ASP A 166 -19.46 -3.71 11.83
CA ASP A 166 -19.61 -4.73 10.78
C ASP A 166 -18.39 -4.76 9.84
N ASP A 167 -18.30 -5.79 9.00
CA ASP A 167 -17.14 -6.03 8.13
C ASP A 167 -16.90 -4.90 7.12
N GLU A 168 -17.95 -4.26 6.61
CA GLU A 168 -17.87 -3.18 5.61
C GLU A 168 -17.28 -1.90 6.24
N HIS A 169 -17.76 -1.55 7.43
CA HIS A 169 -17.25 -0.41 8.19
C HIS A 169 -15.85 -0.70 8.74
N LEU A 170 -15.57 -1.93 9.18
CA LEU A 170 -14.24 -2.33 9.60
C LEU A 170 -13.22 -2.17 8.46
N ASN A 171 -13.61 -2.55 7.24
CA ASN A 171 -12.78 -2.34 6.06
C ASN A 171 -12.51 -0.85 5.82
N THR A 172 -13.54 -0.02 5.85
CA THR A 172 -13.40 1.42 5.54
C THR A 172 -12.65 2.19 6.63
N VAL A 173 -12.90 1.88 7.91
CA VAL A 173 -12.38 2.66 9.04
C VAL A 173 -11.06 2.12 9.53
N PHE A 174 -10.98 0.83 9.85
CA PHE A 174 -9.76 0.27 10.42
C PHE A 174 -8.72 0.03 9.33
N TRP A 175 -9.04 -0.80 8.34
CA TRP A 175 -8.09 -1.13 7.28
C TRP A 175 -7.79 0.10 6.42
N VAL A 176 -8.82 0.80 5.94
CA VAL A 176 -8.65 1.91 4.99
C VAL A 176 -8.36 3.27 5.62
N TYR A 177 -8.78 3.58 6.84
CA TYR A 177 -8.55 4.94 7.36
C TYR A 177 -7.48 4.97 8.46
N VAL A 178 -7.54 4.07 9.45
CA VAL A 178 -6.51 3.94 10.49
C VAL A 178 -5.19 3.43 9.87
N SER A 179 -5.28 2.62 8.82
CA SER A 179 -4.14 2.05 8.08
C SER A 179 -3.14 1.37 9.02
N PRO A 180 -3.47 0.20 9.55
CA PRO A 180 -2.72 -0.37 10.66
C PRO A 180 -1.28 -0.79 10.29
N LEU A 181 -0.93 -0.76 9.00
CA LEU A 181 0.44 -0.90 8.51
C LEU A 181 1.25 0.42 8.54
N ASN A 182 0.62 1.60 8.56
CA ASN A 182 1.28 2.92 8.46
C ASN A 182 0.81 4.01 9.44
N GLY A 183 -0.22 3.76 10.26
CA GLY A 183 -0.60 4.59 11.41
C GLY A 183 -0.96 6.07 11.15
N LEU A 184 -1.12 6.54 9.91
CA LEU A 184 -1.39 7.96 9.59
C LEU A 184 -2.73 8.21 8.89
N LYS A 185 -3.44 9.23 9.38
CA LYS A 185 -4.73 9.77 8.89
C LYS A 185 -4.70 10.33 7.45
N SER A 186 -3.53 10.51 6.84
CA SER A 186 -3.37 11.14 5.52
C SER A 186 -2.74 10.24 4.45
N SER A 187 -2.30 9.03 4.80
CA SER A 187 -1.53 8.16 3.90
C SER A 187 -1.85 6.68 4.11
N SER A 188 -3.14 6.36 4.16
CA SER A 188 -3.53 4.96 4.21
C SER A 188 -3.25 4.24 2.90
N PHE A 189 -2.50 3.14 2.98
CA PHE A 189 -2.24 2.20 1.88
C PHE A 189 -3.49 1.69 1.18
N PHE A 190 -4.61 1.63 1.90
CA PHE A 190 -5.79 0.91 1.43
C PHE A 190 -6.87 1.83 0.83
N ASN A 191 -6.68 3.16 0.86
CA ASN A 191 -7.58 4.11 0.20
C ASN A 191 -7.27 4.18 -1.30
N ALA A 192 -8.27 3.90 -2.14
CA ALA A 192 -8.18 3.93 -3.61
C ALA A 192 -7.64 5.26 -4.18
N TYR A 193 -7.99 6.38 -3.56
CA TYR A 193 -7.54 7.71 -3.97
C TYR A 193 -6.07 7.96 -3.57
N ASN A 194 -5.63 7.40 -2.43
CA ASN A 194 -4.23 7.49 -1.99
C ASN A 194 -3.33 6.46 -2.66
N ARG A 195 -3.85 5.38 -3.25
CA ARG A 195 -3.09 4.47 -4.13
C ARG A 195 -2.44 5.21 -5.31
N GLN A 196 -3.08 6.29 -5.79
CA GLN A 196 -2.49 7.16 -6.81
C GLN A 196 -1.40 8.08 -6.25
N LEU A 197 -1.51 8.56 -5.01
CA LEU A 197 -0.53 9.46 -4.38
C LEU A 197 0.70 8.71 -3.81
N LEU A 198 0.53 7.48 -3.34
CA LEU A 198 1.64 6.62 -2.90
C LEU A 198 2.48 6.09 -4.08
N SER A 199 1.95 6.14 -5.31
CA SER A 199 2.73 5.91 -6.54
C SER A 199 3.67 7.07 -6.90
N ILE A 200 3.74 8.14 -6.09
CA ILE A 200 4.42 9.39 -6.46
C ILE A 200 5.68 9.69 -5.63
N ASN A 201 5.89 9.21 -4.40
CA ASN A 201 7.14 9.49 -3.65
C ASN A 201 7.32 8.59 -2.41
N VAL A 202 7.74 7.34 -2.59
CA VAL A 202 8.36 6.56 -1.48
C VAL A 202 9.62 5.86 -1.98
N VAL A 203 10.47 6.61 -2.70
CA VAL A 203 11.89 6.26 -2.85
C VAL A 203 12.67 7.51 -2.51
N GLY A 204 13.23 7.55 -1.31
CA GLY A 204 14.19 8.57 -0.88
C GLY A 204 13.65 9.57 0.15
N ASN A 205 14.18 9.45 1.38
CA ASN A 205 14.33 10.54 2.35
C ASN A 205 13.12 11.11 3.10
N THR A 206 12.27 10.25 3.67
CA THR A 206 11.59 10.60 4.92
C THR A 206 11.70 9.46 5.92
N LYS A 207 12.34 9.73 7.07
CA LYS A 207 12.29 8.85 8.23
C LYS A 207 10.83 8.55 8.54
N MET A 208 10.39 7.32 8.30
CA MET A 208 9.07 6.85 8.73
C MET A 208 9.06 6.79 10.27
N GLU A 209 8.62 7.85 10.93
CA GLU A 209 8.45 7.91 12.39
C GLU A 209 7.06 7.45 12.84
N VAL A 210 6.51 6.37 12.25
CA VAL A 210 5.24 5.80 12.73
C VAL A 210 5.30 4.27 12.72
N SER A 211 5.31 3.69 13.93
CA SER A 211 5.36 2.26 14.21
C SER A 211 4.19 1.51 13.57
N ASN A 212 4.48 0.39 12.90
CA ASN A 212 3.47 -0.58 12.44
C ASN A 212 2.59 -1.02 13.63
N LEU A 213 1.25 -0.96 13.49
CA LEU A 213 0.33 -1.30 14.58
C LEU A 213 0.21 -2.81 14.78
N LEU A 214 0.35 -3.59 13.71
CA LEU A 214 0.13 -5.04 13.70
C LEU A 214 1.43 -5.82 13.89
N PHE A 215 2.50 -5.35 13.28
CA PHE A 215 3.79 -6.05 13.25
C PHE A 215 4.85 -5.28 14.03
N ASP A 216 5.83 -6.02 14.55
CA ASP A 216 7.04 -5.46 15.16
C ASP A 216 8.07 -5.04 14.09
N ASP A 217 9.24 -4.60 14.54
CA ASP A 217 10.31 -4.15 13.66
C ASP A 217 10.93 -5.30 12.84
N ASP A 218 10.74 -6.56 13.26
CA ASP A 218 11.11 -7.78 12.52
C ASP A 218 10.03 -8.23 11.54
N LEU A 219 8.95 -7.43 11.39
CA LEU A 219 7.75 -7.72 10.60
C LEU A 219 6.96 -8.94 11.12
N LYS A 220 7.17 -9.36 12.37
CA LYS A 220 6.38 -10.43 13.01
C LYS A 220 5.13 -9.86 13.64
N LEU A 221 4.04 -10.62 13.58
CA LEU A 221 2.76 -10.25 14.17
C LEU A 221 2.94 -10.14 15.68
N LYS A 222 2.66 -8.97 16.25
CA LYS A 222 2.76 -8.75 17.70
C LYS A 222 1.85 -9.74 18.43
N GLU A 223 2.33 -10.30 19.54
CA GLU A 223 1.64 -11.38 20.26
C GLU A 223 0.21 -11.02 20.66
N ILE A 224 -0.02 -9.75 21.02
CA ILE A 224 -1.34 -9.20 21.37
C ILE A 224 -2.38 -9.37 20.25
N HIS A 225 -1.96 -9.56 19.00
CA HIS A 225 -2.83 -9.74 17.83
C HIS A 225 -2.96 -11.18 17.36
N LEU A 226 -2.28 -12.15 17.99
CA LEU A 226 -2.37 -13.57 17.64
C LEU A 226 -3.82 -14.11 17.61
N PRO A 227 -4.73 -13.71 18.51
CA PRO A 227 -6.14 -14.12 18.43
C PRO A 227 -6.82 -13.75 17.10
N TYR A 228 -6.30 -12.74 16.39
CA TYR A 228 -6.84 -12.23 15.14
C TYR A 228 -6.03 -12.56 13.90
N LYS A 229 -5.01 -13.42 14.03
CA LYS A 229 -4.08 -13.72 12.94
C LYS A 229 -4.79 -14.08 11.63
N ASN A 230 -5.86 -14.89 11.68
CA ASN A 230 -6.58 -15.32 10.48
C ASN A 230 -7.23 -14.14 9.77
N LEU A 231 -8.00 -13.32 10.49
CA LEU A 231 -8.64 -12.11 9.95
C LEU A 231 -7.59 -11.15 9.37
N ILE A 232 -6.47 -10.96 10.08
CA ILE A 232 -5.40 -10.06 9.65
C ILE A 232 -4.78 -10.56 8.34
N PHE A 233 -4.39 -11.83 8.28
CA PHE A 233 -3.73 -12.38 7.09
C PHE A 233 -4.69 -12.55 5.91
N GLU A 234 -5.96 -12.91 6.15
CA GLU A 234 -6.99 -12.92 5.11
C GLU A 234 -7.16 -11.52 4.49
N LYS A 235 -7.22 -10.47 5.31
CA LYS A 235 -7.32 -9.09 4.80
C LYS A 235 -6.08 -8.67 4.04
N LEU A 236 -4.88 -8.95 4.56
CA LEU A 236 -3.64 -8.69 3.83
C LEU A 236 -3.59 -9.43 2.49
N PHE A 237 -4.14 -10.64 2.43
CA PHE A 237 -4.17 -11.44 1.21
C PHE A 237 -5.20 -10.92 0.20
N GLU A 238 -6.37 -10.47 0.66
CA GLU A 238 -7.34 -9.73 -0.17
C GLU A 238 -6.67 -8.50 -0.80
N PHE A 239 -5.91 -7.74 -0.01
CA PHE A 239 -5.19 -6.56 -0.50
C PHE A 239 -4.06 -6.92 -1.47
N TYR A 240 -3.27 -7.95 -1.18
CA TYR A 240 -2.24 -8.46 -2.09
C TYR A 240 -2.81 -8.76 -3.48
N ASN A 241 -3.97 -9.39 -3.54
CA ASN A 241 -4.63 -9.75 -4.80
C ASN A 241 -5.27 -8.54 -5.52
N ALA A 242 -5.66 -7.50 -4.78
CA ALA A 242 -6.31 -6.32 -5.33
C ALA A 242 -5.36 -5.19 -5.77
N ILE A 243 -4.09 -5.21 -5.31
CA ILE A 243 -3.10 -4.16 -5.57
C ILE A 243 -2.31 -4.45 -6.84
N ASN A 244 -1.97 -3.41 -7.62
CA ASN A 244 -1.15 -3.51 -8.83
C ASN A 244 0.31 -3.07 -8.63
N SER A 245 0.66 -2.44 -7.50
CA SER A 245 2.02 -1.99 -7.21
C SER A 245 2.90 -3.14 -6.73
N SER A 246 4.05 -3.30 -7.38
CA SER A 246 5.13 -4.25 -7.09
C SER A 246 5.69 -4.09 -5.66
N ASP A 247 6.11 -2.88 -5.28
CA ASP A 247 6.69 -2.57 -3.97
C ASP A 247 5.75 -2.96 -2.81
N PHE A 248 4.44 -2.68 -2.94
CA PHE A 248 3.47 -3.04 -1.90
C PHE A 248 3.19 -4.53 -1.84
N LYS A 249 3.23 -5.22 -2.98
CA LYS A 249 3.14 -6.67 -3.00
C LYS A 249 4.33 -7.31 -2.30
N GLU A 250 5.54 -6.82 -2.56
CA GLU A 250 6.76 -7.28 -1.90
C GLU A 250 6.68 -7.08 -0.38
N LEU A 251 6.24 -5.90 0.08
CA LEU A 251 6.05 -5.64 1.51
C LEU A 251 5.07 -6.63 2.17
N ILE A 252 3.93 -6.90 1.53
CA ILE A 252 2.94 -7.87 2.04
C ILE A 252 3.52 -9.28 2.05
N LEU A 253 4.27 -9.67 1.01
CA LEU A 253 4.97 -10.95 0.96
C LEU A 253 5.99 -11.09 2.10
N ASN A 254 6.72 -10.02 2.44
CA ASN A 254 7.65 -10.01 3.57
C ASN A 254 6.93 -10.24 4.91
N TYR A 255 5.76 -9.63 5.13
CA TYR A 255 4.92 -9.94 6.31
C TYR A 255 4.49 -11.41 6.32
N PHE A 256 4.10 -11.96 5.17
CA PHE A 256 3.72 -13.36 5.09
C PHE A 256 4.88 -14.32 5.37
N GLU A 257 6.07 -14.05 4.84
CA GLU A 257 7.25 -14.88 5.06
C GLU A 257 7.63 -14.91 6.55
N LYS A 258 7.73 -13.74 7.20
CA LYS A 258 8.10 -13.64 8.62
C LYS A 258 7.08 -14.28 9.55
N ASN A 259 5.84 -14.45 9.09
CA ASN A 259 4.75 -15.05 9.86
C ASN A 259 4.23 -16.35 9.27
N PHE A 260 5.02 -17.04 8.44
CA PHE A 260 4.55 -18.15 7.61
C PHE A 260 3.75 -19.22 8.37
N LYS A 261 4.26 -19.65 9.53
CA LYS A 261 3.61 -20.68 10.39
C LYS A 261 2.28 -20.22 10.99
N LEU A 262 2.02 -18.91 11.03
CA LEU A 262 0.81 -18.31 11.58
C LEU A 262 -0.28 -18.10 10.53
N LEU A 263 0.07 -18.14 9.23
CA LEU A 263 -0.86 -17.92 8.12
C LEU A 263 -1.95 -19.01 8.07
N PRO A 264 -3.18 -18.70 7.63
CA PRO A 264 -4.16 -19.71 7.21
C PRO A 264 -3.61 -20.66 6.15
N LYS A 265 -4.04 -21.92 6.12
CA LYS A 265 -3.49 -22.96 5.20
C LYS A 265 -3.65 -22.57 3.74
N GLU A 266 -4.80 -22.04 3.38
CA GLU A 266 -5.15 -21.60 2.03
C GLU A 266 -4.19 -20.48 1.55
N ILE A 267 -3.81 -19.61 2.49
CA ILE A 267 -2.88 -18.50 2.27
C ILE A 267 -1.45 -19.04 2.19
N GLN A 268 -1.06 -19.98 3.07
CA GLN A 268 0.22 -20.69 2.97
C GLN A 268 0.37 -21.34 1.60
N GLU A 269 -0.62 -22.09 1.14
CA GLU A 269 -0.61 -22.78 -0.16
C GLU A 269 -0.51 -21.80 -1.33
N SER A 270 -1.21 -20.65 -1.25
CA SER A 270 -1.16 -19.63 -2.31
C SER A 270 0.13 -18.82 -2.34
N ILE A 271 0.73 -18.50 -1.19
CA ILE A 271 1.94 -17.66 -1.10
C ILE A 271 3.22 -18.49 -1.19
N CYS A 272 3.18 -19.78 -0.81
CA CYS A 272 4.33 -20.69 -0.83
C CYS A 272 4.97 -20.90 -2.19
N SER A 273 4.25 -20.63 -3.26
CA SER A 273 4.84 -20.74 -4.57
C SER A 273 5.65 -19.47 -4.83
N LYS A 274 6.90 -19.45 -4.33
CA LYS A 274 7.95 -18.49 -4.77
C LYS A 274 7.93 -18.35 -6.29
N GLU A 275 7.68 -19.47 -6.96
CA GLU A 275 7.44 -19.56 -8.40
C GLU A 275 6.23 -18.72 -8.84
N LEU A 276 5.04 -18.93 -8.27
CA LEU A 276 3.82 -18.18 -8.61
C LEU A 276 3.99 -16.68 -8.37
N ASN A 277 4.69 -16.29 -7.31
CA ASN A 277 4.97 -14.88 -7.03
C ASN A 277 5.91 -14.29 -8.09
N ALA A 278 7.00 -14.98 -8.42
CA ALA A 278 7.92 -14.56 -9.48
C ALA A 278 7.22 -14.47 -10.84
N ILE A 279 6.37 -15.44 -11.17
CA ILE A 279 5.55 -15.46 -12.39
C ILE A 279 4.58 -14.28 -12.39
N ASN A 280 3.85 -14.03 -11.30
CA ASN A 280 2.86 -12.97 -11.22
C ASN A 280 3.51 -11.57 -11.33
N LEU A 281 4.60 -11.33 -10.61
CA LEU A 281 5.33 -10.07 -10.68
C LEU A 281 5.95 -9.85 -12.07
N THR A 282 6.50 -10.90 -12.67
CA THR A 282 7.01 -10.85 -14.06
C THR A 282 5.88 -10.51 -15.04
N ASN A 283 4.73 -11.16 -14.93
CA ASN A 283 3.58 -10.87 -15.80
C ASN A 283 3.10 -9.42 -15.63
N GLN A 284 3.05 -8.90 -14.41
CA GLN A 284 2.69 -7.50 -14.17
C GLN A 284 3.69 -6.53 -14.78
N TYR A 285 5.00 -6.78 -14.59
CA TYR A 285 6.06 -6.02 -15.25
C TYR A 285 5.87 -6.00 -16.77
N LEU A 286 5.60 -7.16 -17.39
CA LEU A 286 5.42 -7.27 -18.83
C LEU A 286 4.16 -6.57 -19.34
N ILE A 287 3.06 -6.54 -18.57
CA ILE A 287 1.86 -5.74 -18.90
C ILE A 287 2.23 -4.25 -18.92
N ASN A 288 2.90 -3.76 -17.88
CA ASN A 288 3.32 -2.36 -17.81
C ASN A 288 4.30 -2.00 -18.93
N LEU A 289 5.25 -2.90 -19.23
CA LEU A 289 6.20 -2.73 -20.32
C LEU A 289 5.49 -2.69 -21.68
N LYS A 290 4.49 -3.56 -21.91
CA LYS A 290 3.68 -3.56 -23.13
C LYS A 290 2.98 -2.23 -23.34
N GLU A 291 2.39 -1.67 -22.29
CA GLU A 291 1.77 -0.34 -22.34
C GLU A 291 2.82 0.72 -22.69
N SER A 292 3.98 0.72 -22.03
CA SER A 292 5.03 1.68 -22.34
C SER A 292 5.61 1.56 -23.75
N LEU A 293 5.69 0.36 -24.31
CA LEU A 293 6.30 0.14 -25.63
C LEU A 293 5.33 0.44 -26.77
N PHE A 294 4.04 0.15 -26.59
CA PHE A 294 3.07 0.15 -27.69
C PHE A 294 1.92 1.14 -27.54
N VAL A 295 1.77 1.84 -26.40
CA VAL A 295 0.72 2.87 -26.20
C VAL A 295 1.34 4.26 -26.28
N SER A 296 0.60 5.20 -26.88
CA SER A 296 1.10 6.48 -27.41
C SER A 296 2.01 7.26 -26.45
N TYR A 297 3.08 7.81 -27.05
CA TYR A 297 4.15 8.57 -26.39
C TYR A 297 3.65 9.79 -25.58
N ARG A 298 2.49 10.35 -25.94
CA ARG A 298 1.94 11.53 -25.26
C ARG A 298 1.24 11.24 -23.93
N GLU A 299 0.90 9.98 -23.67
CA GLU A 299 0.10 9.59 -22.49
C GLU A 299 0.90 8.80 -21.45
N THR A 300 2.06 8.25 -21.84
CA THR A 300 2.91 7.47 -20.94
C THR A 300 3.86 8.37 -20.15
N LYS A 301 3.32 8.96 -19.06
CA LYS A 301 4.16 9.39 -17.93
C LYS A 301 5.10 8.24 -17.58
N GLU A 302 6.38 8.57 -17.40
CA GLU A 302 7.50 7.72 -16.93
C GLU A 302 7.08 6.32 -16.48
N ILE A 303 7.69 5.28 -17.06
CA ILE A 303 7.56 3.88 -16.63
C ILE A 303 7.65 3.85 -15.10
N LYS A 304 6.51 3.67 -14.43
CA LYS A 304 6.35 3.82 -12.98
C LYS A 304 7.08 2.75 -12.16
N ASP A 305 7.76 1.82 -12.82
CA ASP A 305 8.25 0.57 -12.22
C ASP A 305 9.67 0.21 -12.69
N LYS A 306 10.55 1.21 -12.87
CA LYS A 306 11.97 0.96 -13.16
C LYS A 306 12.73 0.29 -12.00
N SER A 307 12.12 0.15 -10.82
CA SER A 307 12.74 -0.47 -9.64
C SER A 307 12.72 -2.00 -9.65
N PHE A 308 11.77 -2.63 -10.34
CA PHE A 308 11.62 -4.09 -10.33
C PHE A 308 12.37 -4.76 -11.49
N GLU A 309 13.37 -5.58 -11.16
CA GLU A 309 14.16 -6.36 -12.10
C GLU A 309 13.76 -7.85 -12.03
N PRO A 310 12.91 -8.36 -12.96
CA PRO A 310 12.33 -9.70 -12.84
C PRO A 310 13.38 -10.82 -12.86
N ILE A 311 14.45 -10.65 -13.64
CA ILE A 311 15.54 -11.64 -13.74
C ILE A 311 16.36 -11.68 -12.45
N GLU A 312 16.74 -10.53 -11.90
CA GLU A 312 17.52 -10.46 -10.65
C GLU A 312 16.70 -10.95 -9.46
N PHE A 313 15.40 -10.61 -9.43
CA PHE A 313 14.47 -11.15 -8.45
C PHE A 313 14.40 -12.68 -8.54
N ALA A 314 14.18 -13.25 -9.73
CA ALA A 314 14.08 -14.70 -9.90
C ALA A 314 15.40 -15.42 -9.59
N LYS A 315 16.55 -14.85 -9.96
CA LYS A 315 17.89 -15.34 -9.58
C LYS A 315 18.07 -15.44 -8.07
N SER A 316 17.51 -14.51 -7.30
CA SER A 316 17.59 -14.52 -5.84
C SER A 316 16.78 -15.65 -5.18
N LEU A 317 15.85 -16.28 -5.92
CA LEU A 317 14.93 -17.28 -5.38
C LEU A 317 15.40 -18.72 -5.61
N ASP A 318 15.48 -19.17 -6.86
CA ASP A 318 15.84 -20.53 -7.28
C ASP A 318 16.04 -20.63 -8.80
N ASP A 319 16.92 -21.52 -9.27
CA ASP A 319 17.24 -21.71 -10.69
C ASP A 319 16.04 -22.21 -11.53
N ASN A 320 15.14 -23.03 -10.98
CA ASN A 320 13.96 -23.49 -11.72
C ASN A 320 12.95 -22.35 -11.92
N ILE A 321 12.84 -21.46 -10.93
CA ILE A 321 11.98 -20.28 -11.01
C ILE A 321 12.55 -19.30 -12.03
N LEU A 322 13.87 -19.08 -12.00
CA LEU A 322 14.57 -18.28 -13.00
C LEU A 322 14.27 -18.74 -14.42
N LYS A 323 14.38 -20.04 -14.71
CA LYS A 323 14.08 -20.59 -16.04
C LYS A 323 12.65 -20.30 -16.48
N LYS A 324 11.67 -20.41 -15.59
CA LYS A 324 10.25 -20.11 -15.89
C LYS A 324 10.03 -18.63 -16.15
N VAL A 325 10.65 -17.76 -15.36
CA VAL A 325 10.62 -16.30 -15.58
C VAL A 325 11.27 -15.92 -16.90
N GLU A 326 12.45 -16.48 -17.20
CA GLU A 326 13.12 -16.30 -18.49
C GLU A 326 12.22 -16.76 -19.65
N GLU A 327 11.57 -17.91 -19.54
CA GLU A 327 10.65 -18.42 -20.57
C GLU A 327 9.46 -17.48 -20.81
N ILE A 328 8.85 -16.95 -19.75
CA ILE A 328 7.75 -15.98 -19.84
C ILE A 328 8.22 -14.70 -20.57
N ILE A 329 9.38 -14.17 -20.19
CA ILE A 329 9.97 -12.97 -20.82
C ILE A 329 10.26 -13.26 -22.30
N LEU A 330 10.91 -14.39 -22.61
CA LEU A 330 11.24 -14.78 -23.98
C LEU A 330 9.99 -14.93 -24.85
N ASN A 331 8.92 -15.53 -24.32
CA ASN A 331 7.65 -15.68 -25.04
C ASN A 331 7.01 -14.32 -25.33
N PHE A 332 6.99 -13.42 -24.35
CA PHE A 332 6.50 -12.06 -24.56
C PHE A 332 7.23 -11.33 -25.69
N PHE A 333 8.56 -11.39 -25.72
CA PHE A 333 9.32 -10.71 -26.77
C PHE A 333 9.18 -11.38 -28.14
N LYS A 334 9.12 -12.73 -28.22
CA LYS A 334 8.83 -13.46 -29.47
C LYS A 334 7.47 -13.08 -30.05
N GLU A 335 6.43 -13.00 -29.23
CA GLU A 335 5.07 -12.62 -29.66
C GLU A 335 5.00 -11.18 -30.20
N ASN A 336 5.93 -10.31 -29.77
CA ASN A 336 5.92 -8.90 -30.13
C ASN A 336 7.14 -8.49 -31.00
N GLN A 337 7.95 -9.42 -31.49
CA GLN A 337 9.20 -9.15 -32.21
C GLN A 337 9.04 -8.29 -33.47
N LEU A 338 7.90 -8.41 -34.15
CA LEU A 338 7.57 -7.68 -35.37
C LEU A 338 6.95 -6.31 -35.08
N LYS A 339 6.58 -6.01 -33.83
CA LYS A 339 5.96 -4.74 -33.45
C LYS A 339 7.03 -3.69 -33.22
N PRO A 340 7.08 -2.62 -34.04
CA PRO A 340 8.06 -1.57 -33.86
C PRO A 340 7.88 -0.83 -32.54
N ALA A 341 8.94 -0.78 -31.74
CA ALA A 341 9.02 0.04 -30.52
C ALA A 341 10.47 0.42 -30.19
N ASN A 342 10.65 1.28 -29.20
CA ASN A 342 11.96 1.64 -28.66
C ASN A 342 12.37 0.62 -27.59
N TYR A 343 13.14 -0.39 -27.98
CA TYR A 343 13.60 -1.48 -27.11
C TYR A 343 14.98 -1.19 -26.48
N THR A 344 15.37 0.07 -26.34
CA THR A 344 16.69 0.43 -25.79
C THR A 344 16.77 0.24 -24.28
N HIS A 345 18.01 0.26 -23.75
CA HIS A 345 18.31 0.15 -22.31
C HIS A 345 17.61 1.19 -21.42
N THR A 346 17.09 2.28 -22.00
CA THR A 346 16.32 3.30 -21.27
C THR A 346 14.90 2.82 -20.91
N ARG A 347 14.42 1.77 -21.59
CA ARG A 347 13.07 1.18 -21.48
C ARG A 347 13.09 -0.24 -20.92
N ILE A 348 14.15 -1.00 -21.20
CA ILE A 348 14.29 -2.42 -20.83
C ILE A 348 15.64 -2.57 -20.13
N SER A 349 15.69 -3.40 -19.09
CA SER A 349 16.92 -3.61 -18.35
C SER A 349 17.96 -4.41 -19.12
N ASP A 350 19.24 -4.18 -18.81
CA ASP A 350 20.36 -4.84 -19.47
C ASP A 350 20.29 -6.37 -19.30
N SER A 351 19.80 -6.88 -18.17
CA SER A 351 19.62 -8.32 -17.91
C SER A 351 18.66 -8.97 -18.90
N ILE A 352 17.55 -8.30 -19.24
CA ILE A 352 16.59 -8.77 -20.25
C ILE A 352 17.21 -8.67 -21.64
N LEU A 353 17.90 -7.57 -21.96
CA LEU A 353 18.57 -7.42 -23.27
C LEU A 353 19.62 -8.52 -23.51
N GLU A 354 20.40 -8.88 -22.49
CA GLU A 354 21.33 -10.01 -22.54
C GLU A 354 20.63 -11.35 -22.76
N LEU A 355 19.51 -11.58 -22.07
CA LEU A 355 18.70 -12.79 -22.23
C LEU A 355 18.17 -12.92 -23.68
N LEU A 356 17.66 -11.83 -24.26
CA LEU A 356 17.17 -11.81 -25.63
C LEU A 356 18.29 -12.09 -26.63
N LYS A 357 19.46 -11.45 -26.45
CA LYS A 357 20.65 -11.66 -27.29
C LYS A 357 21.13 -13.11 -27.25
N LYS A 358 21.18 -13.71 -26.06
CA LYS A 358 21.57 -15.13 -25.88
C LYS A 358 20.62 -16.10 -26.59
N ASN A 359 19.35 -15.73 -26.72
CA ASN A 359 18.32 -16.54 -27.36
C ASN A 359 18.04 -16.14 -28.82
N GLY A 360 18.83 -15.25 -29.41
CA GLY A 360 18.72 -14.86 -30.82
C GLY A 360 17.41 -14.13 -31.16
N ILE A 361 16.76 -13.47 -30.20
CA ILE A 361 15.54 -12.70 -30.46
C ILE A 361 15.94 -11.30 -30.93
N GLU A 362 15.72 -11.04 -32.22
CA GLU A 362 15.93 -9.72 -32.83
C GLU A 362 14.61 -8.93 -32.88
N MET A 363 14.58 -7.75 -32.24
CA MET A 363 13.39 -6.89 -32.20
C MET A 363 13.40 -5.87 -33.33
N THR A 364 12.21 -5.58 -33.88
CA THR A 364 12.01 -4.46 -34.82
C THR A 364 12.00 -3.15 -34.03
N GLN A 365 13.03 -2.34 -34.19
CA GLN A 365 13.30 -1.16 -33.39
C GLN A 365 12.97 0.14 -34.11
N CYS A 366 12.36 1.07 -33.39
CA CYS A 366 12.29 2.48 -33.77
C CYS A 366 12.94 3.33 -32.68
N PHE A 367 13.49 4.48 -33.05
CA PHE A 367 14.24 5.34 -32.13
C PHE A 367 13.58 6.72 -32.08
N GLU A 368 13.58 7.32 -30.91
CA GLU A 368 12.99 8.65 -30.70
C GLU A 368 13.91 9.74 -31.28
N ASN A 369 15.22 9.47 -31.31
CA ASN A 369 16.22 10.38 -31.83
C ASN A 369 17.47 9.64 -32.32
N TYR A 370 18.32 10.38 -33.04
CA TYR A 370 19.59 9.88 -33.57
C TYR A 370 20.53 9.31 -32.49
N TRP A 371 20.57 9.88 -31.29
CA TRP A 371 21.52 9.45 -30.26
C TRP A 371 21.21 8.06 -29.72
N GLU A 372 19.92 7.70 -29.62
CA GLU A 372 19.50 6.35 -29.24
C GLU A 372 19.93 5.31 -30.26
N LEU A 373 19.74 5.62 -31.56
CA LEU A 373 20.22 4.79 -32.66
C LEU A 373 21.74 4.63 -32.60
N HIS A 374 22.46 5.75 -32.48
CA HIS A 374 23.92 5.76 -32.43
C HIS A 374 24.45 4.89 -31.29
N HIS A 375 23.90 5.07 -30.10
CA HIS A 375 24.29 4.27 -28.93
C HIS A 375 23.95 2.78 -29.11
N GLN A 376 22.80 2.47 -29.73
CA GLN A 376 22.43 1.09 -30.03
C GLN A 376 23.40 0.44 -31.03
N LEU A 377 23.81 1.19 -32.07
CA LEU A 377 24.75 0.72 -33.08
C LEU A 377 26.17 0.53 -32.55
N GLN A 378 26.57 1.25 -31.50
CA GLN A 378 27.83 0.98 -30.78
C GLN A 378 27.81 -0.37 -30.04
N LYS A 379 26.63 -0.79 -29.54
CA LYS A 379 26.45 -2.06 -28.82
C LYS A 379 26.14 -3.24 -29.76
N SER A 380 25.56 -2.98 -30.92
CA SER A 380 25.19 -3.97 -31.93
C SER A 380 25.42 -3.43 -33.34
N SER A 381 26.23 -4.10 -34.16
CA SER A 381 26.48 -3.71 -35.55
C SER A 381 25.30 -3.92 -36.51
N LYS A 382 24.20 -4.51 -36.01
CA LYS A 382 22.98 -4.82 -36.76
C LYS A 382 21.74 -4.46 -35.95
N ILE A 383 20.76 -3.85 -36.62
CA ILE A 383 19.40 -3.65 -36.12
C ILE A 383 18.37 -3.93 -37.21
N ILE A 384 17.15 -4.27 -36.79
CA ILE A 384 15.97 -4.30 -37.65
C ILE A 384 15.24 -2.97 -37.43
N TYR A 385 15.34 -2.05 -38.37
CA TYR A 385 14.86 -0.68 -38.25
C TYR A 385 13.42 -0.51 -38.73
N SER A 386 12.69 0.33 -38.02
CA SER A 386 11.42 0.92 -38.42
C SER A 386 11.44 2.44 -38.23
N PRO A 387 10.98 3.23 -39.22
CA PRO A 387 10.88 4.68 -39.10
C PRO A 387 9.73 5.13 -38.18
N PHE A 388 8.90 4.20 -37.70
CA PHE A 388 7.78 4.47 -36.82
C PHE A 388 7.62 3.42 -35.73
N ASN A 389 6.93 3.80 -34.65
CA ASN A 389 6.43 2.86 -33.66
C ASN A 389 5.13 2.20 -34.14
N SER A 390 4.63 1.22 -33.38
CA SER A 390 3.43 0.45 -33.72
C SER A 390 2.15 1.29 -33.94
N ASN A 391 2.10 2.54 -33.45
CA ASN A 391 0.96 3.46 -33.63
C ASN A 391 1.16 4.52 -34.72
N LEU A 392 2.29 4.47 -35.43
CA LEU A 392 2.70 5.47 -36.42
C LEU A 392 2.88 6.90 -35.83
N ASP A 393 3.09 7.01 -34.51
CA ASP A 393 3.13 8.29 -33.79
C ASP A 393 4.40 9.09 -34.12
N LEU A 394 5.51 8.41 -34.40
CA LEU A 394 6.78 9.06 -34.75
C LEU A 394 6.67 9.81 -36.10
N ILE A 395 5.84 9.34 -37.04
CA ILE A 395 5.59 10.05 -38.31
C ILE A 395 4.82 11.36 -38.08
N LYS A 396 4.05 11.46 -36.99
CA LYS A 396 3.14 12.58 -36.70
C LYS A 396 3.76 13.69 -35.86
N THR A 397 4.93 13.47 -35.26
CA THR A 397 5.51 14.39 -34.28
C THR A 397 6.56 15.30 -34.89
N SER A 398 6.51 16.58 -34.52
CA SER A 398 7.45 17.66 -34.88
C SER A 398 8.87 17.48 -34.31
N GLN A 399 9.26 16.25 -33.96
CA GLN A 399 10.54 15.88 -33.34
C GLN A 399 11.56 15.30 -34.33
N TYR A 400 11.14 15.03 -35.57
CA TYR A 400 12.06 14.79 -36.67
C TYR A 400 12.75 16.09 -37.04
N ASP A 401 13.92 16.36 -36.48
CA ASP A 401 14.82 17.38 -37.01
C ASP A 401 15.30 16.91 -38.40
N PRO A 402 14.97 17.64 -39.49
CA PRO A 402 15.52 17.50 -40.83
C PRO A 402 17.00 17.07 -40.89
N ARG A 403 17.82 17.69 -40.04
CA ARG A 403 19.27 17.53 -40.01
C ARG A 403 19.69 16.20 -39.40
N LEU A 404 18.85 15.59 -38.57
CA LEU A 404 19.12 14.31 -37.93
C LEU A 404 18.68 13.12 -38.78
N ILE A 405 17.68 13.28 -39.66
CA ILE A 405 17.25 12.22 -40.60
C ILE A 405 18.44 11.75 -41.45
N LYS A 406 19.19 12.69 -42.03
CA LYS A 406 20.36 12.34 -42.86
C LYS A 406 21.41 11.56 -42.07
N LYS A 407 21.65 11.92 -40.80
CA LYS A 407 22.57 11.18 -39.92
C LYS A 407 22.07 9.78 -39.60
N ILE A 408 20.76 9.61 -39.37
CA ILE A 408 20.13 8.30 -39.20
C ILE A 408 20.36 7.45 -40.44
N GLU A 409 20.10 7.98 -41.65
CA GLU A 409 20.33 7.25 -42.90
C GLU A 409 21.81 6.87 -43.11
N GLU A 410 22.73 7.78 -42.81
CA GLU A 410 24.17 7.52 -42.90
C GLU A 410 24.59 6.38 -41.98
N GLU A 411 24.12 6.36 -40.73
CA GLU A 411 24.44 5.26 -39.80
C GLU A 411 23.77 3.93 -40.17
N LEU A 412 22.54 3.97 -40.65
CA LEU A 412 21.84 2.78 -41.14
C LEU A 412 22.54 2.19 -42.38
N LYS A 413 23.09 3.03 -43.27
CA LYS A 413 23.90 2.60 -44.43
C LYS A 413 25.26 2.04 -44.03
N ASN A 414 25.88 2.63 -43.01
CA ASN A 414 27.20 2.23 -42.52
C ASN A 414 27.16 1.02 -41.58
N SER A 415 25.96 0.53 -41.24
CA SER A 415 25.73 -0.66 -40.43
C SER A 415 25.13 -1.79 -41.26
N CYS A 416 25.12 -3.02 -40.73
CA CYS A 416 24.41 -4.14 -41.36
C CYS A 416 22.89 -4.09 -41.08
N SER A 417 22.32 -2.89 -41.02
CA SER A 417 20.94 -2.67 -40.64
C SER A 417 19.98 -3.10 -41.75
N THR A 418 18.83 -3.59 -41.33
CA THR A 418 17.80 -4.17 -42.19
C THR A 418 16.44 -3.62 -41.80
N THR A 419 15.40 -3.91 -42.57
CA THR A 419 14.00 -3.68 -42.19
C THR A 419 13.16 -4.91 -42.50
N THR A 420 11.91 -5.00 -42.07
CA THR A 420 11.06 -6.17 -42.38
C THR A 420 10.17 -5.90 -43.60
N LYS A 421 9.65 -6.97 -44.21
CA LYS A 421 8.69 -6.86 -45.31
C LYS A 421 7.43 -6.07 -44.90
N GLN A 422 6.91 -6.34 -43.70
CA GLN A 422 5.74 -5.63 -43.16
C GLN A 422 5.96 -4.12 -43.09
N ILE A 423 7.13 -3.69 -42.61
CA ILE A 423 7.45 -2.26 -42.55
C ILE A 423 7.50 -1.63 -43.93
N LYS A 424 8.02 -2.32 -44.96
CA LYS A 424 7.98 -1.80 -46.32
C LYS A 424 6.55 -1.65 -46.85
N GLU A 425 5.68 -2.62 -46.60
CA GLU A 425 4.26 -2.57 -46.99
C GLU A 425 3.52 -1.42 -46.30
N ASP A 426 3.79 -1.20 -45.01
CA ASP A 426 3.25 -0.09 -44.23
C ASP A 426 3.76 1.26 -44.76
N VAL A 427 5.06 1.37 -45.06
CA VAL A 427 5.67 2.58 -45.65
C VAL A 427 5.06 2.90 -47.02
N GLU A 428 4.90 1.91 -47.88
CA GLU A 428 4.23 2.10 -49.18
C GLU A 428 2.81 2.62 -49.01
N THR A 429 2.09 2.09 -48.02
CA THR A 429 0.71 2.48 -47.71
C THR A 429 0.67 3.94 -47.26
N ILE A 430 1.57 4.34 -46.35
CA ILE A 430 1.71 5.72 -45.86
C ILE A 430 2.02 6.67 -47.02
N LEU A 431 2.95 6.32 -47.92
CA LEU A 431 3.32 7.16 -49.07
C LEU A 431 2.18 7.33 -50.08
N LYS A 432 1.25 6.37 -50.16
CA LYS A 432 0.05 6.44 -51.03
C LYS A 432 -1.09 7.25 -50.39
N MET A 433 -1.08 7.48 -49.07
CA MET A 433 -2.11 8.23 -48.36
C MET A 433 -1.98 9.75 -48.60
N LYS A 434 -2.77 10.27 -49.55
CA LYS A 434 -2.80 11.70 -49.90
C LYS A 434 -3.26 12.63 -48.75
N THR A 435 -3.85 12.07 -47.69
CA THR A 435 -4.36 12.83 -46.53
C THR A 435 -3.30 13.13 -45.48
N LEU A 436 -2.15 12.44 -45.51
CA LEU A 436 -1.03 12.71 -44.61
C LEU A 436 -0.14 13.79 -45.26
N ASN A 437 -0.23 15.03 -44.76
CA ASN A 437 0.60 16.14 -45.23
C ASN A 437 2.04 16.01 -44.66
N LEU A 438 2.81 15.06 -45.20
CA LEU A 438 4.17 14.76 -44.74
C LEU A 438 5.19 15.76 -45.33
N HIS A 439 6.16 16.16 -44.53
CA HIS A 439 7.31 16.93 -45.02
C HIS A 439 8.15 16.12 -46.00
N GLU A 440 8.76 16.79 -46.98
CA GLU A 440 9.55 16.16 -48.05
C GLU A 440 10.67 15.26 -47.51
N GLU A 441 11.33 15.65 -46.42
CA GLU A 441 12.40 14.87 -45.83
C GLU A 441 11.90 13.58 -45.17
N ILE A 442 10.70 13.58 -44.59
CA ILE A 442 10.06 12.36 -44.08
C ILE A 442 9.73 11.45 -45.26
N VAL A 443 9.20 12.00 -46.36
CA VAL A 443 8.94 11.24 -47.59
C VAL A 443 10.22 10.60 -48.14
N ASN A 444 11.32 11.35 -48.16
CA ASN A 444 12.61 10.86 -48.61
C ASN A 444 13.16 9.77 -47.67
N HIS A 445 13.01 9.93 -46.36
CA HIS A 445 13.40 8.92 -45.39
C HIS A 445 12.61 7.62 -45.53
N LEU A 446 11.29 7.72 -45.72
CA LEU A 446 10.42 6.57 -45.99
C LEU A 446 10.85 5.84 -47.26
N ARG A 447 11.19 6.57 -48.33
CA ARG A 447 11.75 5.98 -49.56
C ARG A 447 13.11 5.32 -49.32
N PHE A 448 13.96 5.90 -48.48
CA PHE A 448 15.20 5.25 -48.05
C PHE A 448 14.92 3.92 -47.34
N VAL A 449 13.96 3.85 -46.43
CA VAL A 449 13.57 2.60 -45.74
C VAL A 449 13.09 1.54 -46.74
N LEU A 450 12.36 1.91 -47.79
CA LEU A 450 11.99 0.96 -48.87
C LEU A 450 13.21 0.37 -49.59
N SER A 451 14.32 1.09 -49.65
CA SER A 451 15.58 0.63 -50.25
C SER A 451 16.43 -0.25 -49.32
N MET A 452 16.16 -0.27 -48.01
CA MET A 452 16.95 -1.06 -47.05
C MET A 452 16.83 -2.57 -47.32
N PRO A 453 17.87 -3.37 -47.00
CA PRO A 453 17.77 -4.84 -47.10
C PRO A 453 16.67 -5.40 -46.19
N ILE A 454 16.04 -6.50 -46.62
CA ILE A 454 14.97 -7.16 -45.85
C ILE A 454 15.59 -8.17 -44.88
N SER A 455 15.18 -8.11 -43.62
CA SER A 455 15.34 -9.18 -42.63
C SER A 455 14.07 -10.03 -42.61
N PHE A 456 14.25 -11.35 -42.66
CA PHE A 456 13.25 -12.43 -42.55
C PHE A 456 11.89 -12.18 -43.21
#